data_AF-A0A7S0WW80-F1
#
_entry.id   AF-A0A7S0WW80-F1
#
_cell.length_a   1.000
_cell.length_b   1.000
_cell.length_c   1.000
_cell.angle_alpha   90.00
_cell.angle_beta   90.00
_cell.angle_gamma   90.00
#
_symmetry.space_group_name_H-M   'P 1'
#
loop_
_entity.id
_entity.type
_entity.pdbx_description
1 polymer ?
#
loop_
_entity_poly.entity_id
_entity_poly.type
_entity_poly.pdbx_seq_one_letter_code
_entity_poly.pdbx_strand_id
1 'polypeptide(L)'
;EREQIEWLKEKAVDIMETLEKEQEVQDVSGDASTEQWGLANDELLNDLDNYATDEAVAHELEAQHLAQVAAAIVTGNTFSEKRSVFQAHVAPARSVEDVEAVIAALLQNRKVAMATHNIMAYRIDATNGVWAQDYDDDGETAAGNRLLHLLQCTGARDVVVVVSRWYGGVKLGPDRFKIINNVARVLLDKCGYVNKSAKESHSGGSKGKRK
;
A
#
# COMPACT_ATOMS: atom_id res chain seq x y z
N GLU A 1 -8.19 6.88 11.09
CA GLU A 1 -7.60 6.75 9.74
C GLU A 1 -6.30 7.53 9.55
N ARG A 2 -6.24 8.88 9.60
CA ARG A 2 -4.94 9.61 9.58
C ARG A 2 -4.01 9.23 10.73
N GLU A 3 -4.57 9.02 11.92
CA GLU A 3 -3.84 8.60 13.12
C GLU A 3 -3.24 7.20 13.01
N GLN A 4 -3.82 6.33 12.16
CA GLN A 4 -3.41 4.93 12.05
C GLN A 4 -2.16 4.79 11.18
N ILE A 5 -2.06 5.59 10.11
CA ILE A 5 -0.86 5.65 9.25
C ILE A 5 0.29 6.37 9.97
N GLU A 6 0.00 7.44 10.73
CA GLU A 6 1.01 8.11 11.55
C GLU A 6 1.53 7.18 12.65
N TRP A 7 0.63 6.44 13.31
CA TRP A 7 0.98 5.42 14.30
C TRP A 7 1.86 4.31 13.72
N LEU A 8 1.61 3.84 12.50
CA LEU A 8 2.46 2.85 11.83
C LEU A 8 3.86 3.41 11.53
N LYS A 9 3.96 4.68 11.17
CA LYS A 9 5.26 5.35 10.92
C LYS A 9 6.04 5.54 12.22
N GLU A 10 5.39 5.98 13.30
CA GLU A 10 6.00 6.12 14.62
C GLU A 10 6.46 4.76 15.16
N LYS A 11 5.62 3.73 15.06
CA LYS A 11 5.93 2.38 15.53
C LYS A 11 7.10 1.74 14.76
N ALA A 12 7.24 2.02 13.47
CA ALA A 12 8.38 1.56 12.67
C ALA A 12 9.71 2.21 13.09
N VAL A 13 9.67 3.47 13.53
CA VAL A 13 10.86 4.16 14.06
C VAL A 13 11.25 3.59 15.43
N ASP A 14 10.29 3.38 16.32
CA ASP A 14 10.52 2.77 17.64
C ASP A 14 11.10 1.34 17.53
N ILE A 15 10.61 0.53 16.58
CA ILE A 15 11.15 -0.81 16.32
C ILE A 15 12.62 -0.74 15.87
N MET A 16 12.98 0.20 14.99
CA MET A 16 14.36 0.37 14.56
C MET A 16 15.29 0.83 15.70
N GLU A 17 14.84 1.76 16.55
CA GLU A 17 15.63 2.19 17.72
C GLU A 17 15.77 1.09 18.79
N THR A 18 14.76 0.22 18.93
CA THR A 18 14.79 -0.90 19.88
C THR A 18 15.77 -1.99 19.41
N LEU A 19 15.79 -2.28 18.12
CA LEU A 19 16.75 -3.23 17.52
C LEU A 19 18.20 -2.73 17.63
N GLU A 20 18.44 -1.42 17.57
CA GLU A 20 19.78 -0.85 17.81
C GLU A 20 20.21 -0.99 19.29
N LYS A 21 19.28 -0.88 20.25
CA LYS A 21 19.57 -1.05 21.70
C LYS A 21 19.75 -2.51 22.12
N GLU A 22 18.98 -3.43 21.54
CA GLU A 22 19.12 -4.87 21.82
C GLU A 22 20.47 -5.44 21.35
N GLN A 23 21.04 -4.84 20.30
CA GLN A 23 22.39 -5.16 19.82
C GLN A 23 23.50 -4.70 20.80
N GLU A 24 23.17 -3.80 21.74
CA GLU A 24 24.09 -3.26 22.76
C GLU A 24 23.98 -4.00 24.11
N VAL A 25 22.82 -4.64 24.42
CA VAL A 25 22.55 -5.29 25.71
C VAL A 25 23.09 -6.73 25.79
N GLN A 26 23.37 -7.40 24.67
CA GLN A 26 23.90 -8.77 24.65
C GLN A 26 25.31 -8.93 25.27
N ASP A 27 25.99 -7.84 25.65
CA ASP A 27 27.34 -7.90 26.22
C ASP A 27 27.39 -7.89 27.76
N VAL A 28 26.25 -7.79 28.47
CA VAL A 28 26.25 -7.72 29.95
C VAL A 28 25.07 -8.46 30.57
N SER A 29 25.28 -9.70 31.03
CA SER A 29 24.86 -10.11 32.40
C SER A 29 25.16 -11.57 32.70
N GLY A 30 25.82 -11.77 33.85
CA GLY A 30 25.76 -12.98 34.64
C GLY A 30 25.30 -12.62 36.05
N ASP A 31 24.67 -13.61 36.68
CA ASP A 31 24.39 -13.81 38.11
C ASP A 31 22.94 -13.59 38.61
N ALA A 32 22.60 -14.44 39.57
CA ALA A 32 21.32 -15.07 39.89
C ALA A 32 20.68 -14.56 41.19
N SER A 33 19.37 -14.78 41.34
CA SER A 33 18.76 -15.23 42.61
C SER A 33 17.29 -15.60 42.39
N THR A 34 17.05 -16.90 42.23
CA THR A 34 15.72 -17.54 42.23
C THR A 34 15.57 -18.25 43.58
N GLU A 35 14.41 -18.10 44.23
CA GLU A 35 13.69 -19.16 44.99
C GLU A 35 12.75 -18.57 46.06
N GLN A 36 11.60 -18.00 45.66
CA GLN A 36 10.43 -17.96 46.56
C GLN A 36 9.06 -17.71 45.90
N TRP A 37 8.80 -18.20 44.67
CA TRP A 37 7.48 -18.03 44.01
C TRP A 37 7.01 -19.26 43.18
N GLY A 38 7.42 -20.48 43.55
CA GLY A 38 7.43 -21.63 42.63
C GLY A 38 6.15 -22.46 42.45
N LEU A 39 4.96 -22.08 42.94
CA LEU A 39 3.78 -22.99 42.87
C LEU A 39 2.45 -22.36 42.42
N ALA A 40 2.40 -21.04 42.22
CA ALA A 40 1.29 -20.37 41.51
C ALA A 40 1.72 -19.90 40.10
N ASN A 41 2.95 -20.22 39.71
CA ASN A 41 3.65 -19.62 38.58
C ASN A 41 3.67 -20.52 37.34
N ASP A 42 3.36 -21.82 37.46
CA ASP A 42 3.52 -22.79 36.35
C ASP A 42 2.35 -22.73 35.35
N GLU A 43 1.12 -22.49 35.83
CA GLU A 43 -0.04 -22.20 34.95
C GLU A 43 0.10 -20.82 34.29
N LEU A 44 0.52 -19.79 35.05
CA LEU A 44 0.76 -18.45 34.51
C LEU A 44 1.94 -18.40 33.53
N LEU A 45 3.01 -19.17 33.77
CA LEU A 45 4.14 -19.31 32.85
C LEU A 45 3.73 -20.05 31.57
N ASN A 46 2.92 -21.11 31.68
CA ASN A 46 2.37 -21.79 30.50
C ASN A 46 1.41 -20.90 29.70
N ASP A 47 0.57 -20.09 30.36
CA ASP A 47 -0.32 -19.14 29.67
C ASP A 47 0.49 -18.03 28.96
N LEU A 48 1.59 -17.58 29.56
CA LEU A 48 2.52 -16.62 28.95
C LEU A 48 3.30 -17.23 27.77
N ASP A 49 3.76 -18.48 27.89
CA ASP A 49 4.44 -19.20 26.79
C ASP A 49 3.47 -19.53 25.65
N ASN A 50 2.22 -19.89 25.97
CA ASN A 50 1.17 -20.11 24.96
C ASN A 50 0.80 -18.79 24.25
N TYR A 51 0.70 -17.68 24.99
CA TYR A 51 0.45 -16.36 24.39
C TYR A 51 1.61 -15.88 23.51
N ALA A 52 2.85 -16.05 23.97
CA ALA A 52 4.06 -15.71 23.21
C ALA A 52 4.19 -16.56 21.93
N THR A 53 3.77 -17.83 21.98
CA THR A 53 3.74 -18.70 20.80
C THR A 53 2.63 -18.32 19.82
N ASP A 54 1.44 -17.93 20.30
CA ASP A 54 0.36 -17.40 19.46
C ASP A 54 0.77 -16.11 18.73
N GLU A 55 1.48 -15.20 19.40
CA GLU A 55 2.00 -13.96 18.83
C GLU A 55 3.08 -14.21 17.76
N ALA A 56 4.00 -15.15 18.02
CA ALA A 56 5.02 -15.54 17.05
C ALA A 56 4.41 -16.17 15.78
N VAL A 57 3.38 -17.00 15.92
CA VAL A 57 2.65 -17.59 14.78
C VAL A 57 1.92 -16.50 13.98
N ALA A 58 1.27 -15.55 14.64
CA ALA A 58 0.62 -14.44 13.97
C ALA A 58 1.60 -13.59 13.15
N HIS A 59 2.77 -13.28 13.71
CA HIS A 59 3.82 -12.52 13.02
C HIS A 59 4.38 -13.28 11.80
N GLU A 60 4.58 -14.59 11.91
CA GLU A 60 5.00 -15.42 10.78
C GLU A 60 3.95 -15.44 9.66
N LEU A 61 2.66 -15.55 10.00
CA LEU A 61 1.56 -15.48 9.03
C LEU A 61 1.48 -14.11 8.35
N GLU A 62 1.65 -13.03 9.10
CA GLU A 62 1.69 -11.66 8.55
C GLU A 62 2.89 -11.47 7.62
N ALA A 63 4.07 -11.97 8.00
CA ALA A 63 5.26 -11.93 7.15
C ALA A 63 5.08 -12.74 5.86
N GLN A 64 4.46 -13.91 5.93
CA GLN A 64 4.13 -14.72 4.76
C GLN A 64 3.12 -14.00 3.85
N HIS A 65 2.08 -13.40 4.44
CA HIS A 65 1.09 -12.62 3.72
C HIS A 65 1.74 -11.43 3.00
N LEU A 66 2.58 -10.67 3.72
CA LEU A 66 3.35 -9.55 3.18
C LEU A 66 4.25 -9.98 2.02
N ALA A 67 4.97 -11.10 2.17
CA ALA A 67 5.82 -11.64 1.12
C ALA A 67 5.00 -12.06 -0.12
N GLN A 68 3.82 -12.64 0.08
CA GLN A 68 2.91 -13.04 -0.99
C GLN A 68 2.40 -11.83 -1.77
N VAL A 69 1.91 -10.78 -1.08
CA VAL A 69 1.44 -9.56 -1.77
C VAL A 69 2.59 -8.82 -2.43
N ALA A 70 3.76 -8.75 -1.81
CA ALA A 70 4.95 -8.12 -2.35
C ALA A 70 5.36 -8.74 -3.71
N ALA A 71 5.32 -10.07 -3.80
CA ALA A 71 5.60 -10.79 -5.03
C ALA A 71 4.58 -10.53 -6.15
N ALA A 72 3.35 -10.12 -5.79
CA ALA A 72 2.28 -9.82 -6.75
C ALA A 72 2.30 -8.38 -7.26
N ILE A 73 3.13 -7.49 -6.68
CA ILE A 73 3.23 -6.09 -7.11
C ILE A 73 3.88 -6.01 -8.50
N VAL A 74 3.12 -5.49 -9.46
CA VAL A 74 3.63 -5.14 -10.78
C VAL A 74 3.96 -3.65 -10.79
N THR A 75 5.22 -3.32 -11.10
CA THR A 75 5.68 -1.93 -11.22
C THR A 75 5.82 -1.53 -12.69
N GLY A 76 5.30 -0.36 -13.03
CA GLY A 76 5.37 0.22 -14.37
C GLY A 76 6.67 0.97 -14.66
N ASN A 77 6.84 1.37 -15.91
CA ASN A 77 7.94 2.25 -16.30
C ASN A 77 7.77 3.64 -15.68
N THR A 78 8.89 4.33 -15.44
CA THR A 78 8.85 5.71 -14.99
C THR A 78 8.48 6.66 -16.14
N PHE A 79 7.74 7.72 -15.81
CA PHE A 79 7.45 8.83 -16.71
C PHE A 79 7.98 10.12 -16.09
N SER A 80 8.69 10.93 -16.87
CA SER A 80 9.30 12.18 -16.37
C SER A 80 8.72 13.39 -17.10
N GLU A 81 8.36 14.43 -16.36
CA GLU A 81 7.88 15.72 -16.88
C GLU A 81 8.39 16.86 -16.00
N LYS A 82 9.09 17.83 -16.59
CA LYS A 82 9.67 19.00 -15.90
C LYS A 82 10.36 18.65 -14.57
N ARG A 83 11.24 17.63 -14.61
CA ARG A 83 11.99 17.05 -13.47
C ARG A 83 11.16 16.29 -12.44
N SER A 84 9.83 16.31 -12.52
CA SER A 84 9.00 15.39 -11.74
C SER A 84 9.03 14.02 -12.38
N VAL A 85 9.10 12.97 -11.55
CA VAL A 85 9.06 11.57 -11.97
C VAL A 85 7.80 10.93 -11.40
N PHE A 86 7.19 10.05 -12.17
CA PHE A 86 5.98 9.31 -11.82
C PHE A 86 6.19 7.83 -12.10
N GLN A 87 5.73 6.97 -11.19
CA GLN A 87 5.73 5.53 -11.38
C GLN A 87 4.46 4.94 -10.79
N ALA A 88 3.81 4.05 -11.54
CA ALA A 88 2.65 3.31 -11.06
C ALA A 88 3.06 1.92 -10.57
N HIS A 89 2.35 1.46 -9.55
CA HIS A 89 2.43 0.14 -8.96
C HIS A 89 1.00 -0.41 -8.87
N VAL A 90 0.79 -1.65 -9.27
CA VAL A 90 -0.52 -2.31 -9.27
C VAL A 90 -0.36 -3.68 -8.64
N ALA A 91 -1.28 -4.04 -7.76
CA ALA A 91 -1.34 -5.37 -7.17
C ALA A 91 -2.81 -5.83 -7.05
N PRO A 92 -3.08 -7.14 -7.14
CA PRO A 92 -4.38 -7.67 -6.76
C PRO A 92 -4.63 -7.40 -5.27
N ALA A 93 -5.87 -7.10 -4.92
CA ALA A 93 -6.31 -6.94 -3.53
C ALA A 93 -7.73 -7.49 -3.38
N ARG A 94 -7.94 -8.36 -2.41
CA ARG A 94 -9.22 -9.03 -2.11
C ARG A 94 -9.79 -8.62 -0.76
N SER A 95 -9.01 -7.92 0.05
CA SER A 95 -9.43 -7.36 1.32
C SER A 95 -8.67 -6.05 1.59
N VAL A 96 -9.05 -5.32 2.63
CA VAL A 96 -8.36 -4.07 3.01
C VAL A 96 -6.96 -4.39 3.56
N GLU A 97 -6.82 -5.53 4.23
CA GLU A 97 -5.54 -6.05 4.73
C GLU A 97 -4.56 -6.29 3.57
N ASP A 98 -5.01 -6.82 2.43
CA ASP A 98 -4.17 -6.93 1.22
C ASP A 98 -3.67 -5.54 0.77
N VAL A 99 -4.52 -4.51 0.84
CA VAL A 99 -4.17 -3.13 0.44
C VAL A 99 -3.09 -2.57 1.36
N GLU A 100 -3.27 -2.73 2.67
CA GLU A 100 -2.31 -2.29 3.68
C GLU A 100 -0.97 -3.01 3.52
N ALA A 101 -0.99 -4.32 3.30
CA ALA A 101 0.20 -5.12 3.08
C ALA A 101 0.92 -4.73 1.77
N VAL A 102 0.20 -4.41 0.69
CA VAL A 102 0.79 -3.88 -0.55
C VAL A 102 1.49 -2.54 -0.31
N ILE A 103 0.87 -1.63 0.44
CA ILE A 103 1.48 -0.33 0.78
C ILE A 103 2.73 -0.54 1.65
N ALA A 104 2.65 -1.38 2.67
CA ALA A 104 3.79 -1.73 3.53
C ALA A 104 4.96 -2.31 2.70
N ALA A 105 4.67 -3.26 1.81
CA ALA A 105 5.66 -3.86 0.92
C ALA A 105 6.29 -2.83 -0.04
N LEU A 106 5.49 -1.90 -0.59
CA LEU A 106 6.01 -0.82 -1.42
C LEU A 106 6.94 0.12 -0.65
N LEU A 107 6.60 0.44 0.60
CA LEU A 107 7.39 1.34 1.45
C LEU A 107 8.70 0.71 1.96
N GLN A 108 8.87 -0.62 1.90
CA GLN A 108 10.18 -1.24 2.09
C GLN A 108 11.19 -0.85 1.01
N ASN A 109 10.72 -0.45 -0.18
CA ASN A 109 11.58 0.12 -1.20
C ASN A 109 11.89 1.59 -0.88
N ARG A 110 13.14 1.85 -0.47
CA ARG A 110 13.61 3.20 -0.12
C ARG A 110 13.28 4.28 -1.15
N LYS A 111 13.29 3.96 -2.46
CA LYS A 111 12.94 4.97 -3.49
C LYS A 111 11.47 5.39 -3.40
N VAL A 112 10.58 4.43 -3.16
CA VAL A 112 9.13 4.66 -3.02
C VAL A 112 8.83 5.33 -1.68
N ALA A 113 9.47 4.90 -0.59
CA ALA A 113 9.35 5.55 0.72
C ALA A 113 9.78 7.03 0.69
N MET A 114 10.80 7.37 -0.11
CA MET A 114 11.26 8.75 -0.31
C MET A 114 10.51 9.51 -1.42
N ALA A 115 9.44 8.94 -1.99
CA ALA A 115 8.59 9.68 -2.91
C ALA A 115 7.95 10.87 -2.19
N THR A 116 7.69 11.94 -2.94
CA THR A 116 7.00 13.12 -2.40
C THR A 116 5.55 12.78 -2.07
N HIS A 117 4.93 11.93 -2.90
CA HIS A 117 3.57 11.45 -2.73
C HIS A 117 3.47 10.00 -3.22
N ASN A 118 2.82 9.12 -2.47
CA ASN A 118 2.42 7.76 -2.80
C ASN A 118 0.89 7.69 -2.85
N ILE A 119 0.33 8.21 -3.94
CA ILE A 119 -1.11 8.38 -4.12
C ILE A 119 -1.73 7.02 -4.38
N MET A 120 -2.78 6.65 -3.68
CA MET A 120 -3.40 5.34 -3.85
C MET A 120 -4.89 5.43 -4.16
N ALA A 121 -5.40 4.38 -4.80
CA ALA A 121 -6.81 4.04 -4.84
C ALA A 121 -6.97 2.52 -4.94
N TYR A 122 -8.02 1.97 -4.34
CA TYR A 122 -8.35 0.56 -4.48
C TYR A 122 -9.84 0.36 -4.70
N ARG A 123 -10.20 -0.81 -5.22
CA ARG A 123 -11.59 -1.20 -5.41
C ARG A 123 -11.72 -2.72 -5.39
N ILE A 124 -12.45 -3.22 -4.40
CA ILE A 124 -12.60 -4.64 -4.06
C ILE A 124 -14.09 -4.98 -4.11
N ASP A 125 -14.43 -6.06 -4.81
CA ASP A 125 -15.80 -6.56 -4.95
C ASP A 125 -16.12 -7.44 -3.73
N ALA A 126 -16.78 -6.87 -2.71
CA ALA A 126 -17.15 -7.64 -1.53
C ALA A 126 -18.35 -8.56 -1.82
N THR A 127 -18.52 -9.60 -1.00
CA THR A 127 -19.68 -10.49 -1.08
C THR A 127 -20.97 -9.67 -0.97
N ASN A 128 -21.89 -9.84 -1.93
CA ASN A 128 -23.20 -9.17 -2.09
C ASN A 128 -23.21 -7.90 -2.97
N GLY A 129 -22.16 -7.65 -3.77
CA GLY A 129 -22.16 -6.56 -4.75
C GLY A 129 -21.99 -5.17 -4.13
N VAL A 130 -21.52 -5.12 -2.88
CA VAL A 130 -21.06 -3.91 -2.20
C VAL A 130 -19.57 -3.74 -2.52
N TRP A 131 -19.15 -2.52 -2.85
CA TRP A 131 -17.75 -2.22 -3.11
C TRP A 131 -17.07 -1.74 -1.83
N ALA A 132 -15.98 -2.40 -1.45
CA ALA A 132 -14.98 -1.80 -0.57
C ALA A 132 -14.01 -1.02 -1.45
N GLN A 133 -14.04 0.30 -1.36
CA GLN A 133 -13.24 1.18 -2.21
C GLN A 133 -12.90 2.46 -1.45
N ASP A 134 -11.65 2.90 -1.55
CA ASP A 134 -11.20 4.14 -0.96
C ASP A 134 -9.99 4.71 -1.71
N TYR A 135 -9.56 5.90 -1.34
CA TYR A 135 -8.40 6.57 -1.89
C TYR A 135 -7.60 7.35 -0.83
N ASP A 136 -6.30 7.54 -1.09
CA ASP A 136 -5.46 8.51 -0.37
C ASP A 136 -4.72 9.39 -1.38
N ASP A 137 -4.77 10.70 -1.12
CA ASP A 137 -4.04 11.71 -1.89
C ASP A 137 -2.54 11.75 -1.52
N ASP A 138 -2.17 11.30 -0.31
CA ASP A 138 -0.82 11.44 0.28
C ASP A 138 -0.21 12.84 0.06
N GLY A 139 -1.01 13.89 0.29
CA GLY A 139 -0.61 15.29 0.11
C GLY A 139 -0.69 15.82 -1.34
N GLU A 140 -0.90 14.97 -2.34
CA GLU A 140 -1.23 15.38 -3.71
C GLU A 140 -2.74 15.62 -3.85
N THR A 141 -3.22 16.74 -3.33
CA THR A 141 -4.66 17.02 -3.21
C THR A 141 -5.44 16.75 -4.51
N ALA A 142 -6.53 15.99 -4.37
CA ALA A 142 -7.46 15.57 -5.41
C ALA A 142 -6.92 14.55 -6.44
N ALA A 143 -5.78 13.90 -6.20
CA ALA A 143 -5.26 12.87 -7.08
C ALA A 143 -5.83 11.47 -6.78
N GLY A 144 -6.00 11.09 -5.52
CA GLY A 144 -6.53 9.80 -5.09
C GLY A 144 -7.95 9.57 -5.59
N ASN A 145 -8.85 10.54 -5.41
CA ASN A 145 -10.23 10.43 -5.94
C ASN A 145 -10.25 10.28 -7.48
N ARG A 146 -9.30 10.92 -8.19
CA ARG A 146 -9.19 10.77 -9.65
C ARG A 146 -8.69 9.37 -10.05
N LEU A 147 -7.81 8.76 -9.25
CA LEU A 147 -7.41 7.35 -9.43
C LEU A 147 -8.58 6.41 -9.13
N LEU A 148 -9.34 6.65 -8.06
CA LEU A 148 -10.53 5.84 -7.77
C LEU A 148 -11.56 5.94 -8.91
N HIS A 149 -11.80 7.15 -9.40
CA HIS A 149 -12.68 7.36 -10.56
C HIS A 149 -12.16 6.65 -11.81
N LEU A 150 -10.83 6.63 -12.03
CA LEU A 150 -10.23 5.85 -13.11
C LEU A 150 -10.56 4.36 -12.96
N LEU A 151 -10.39 3.77 -11.77
CA LEU A 151 -10.73 2.36 -11.51
C LEU A 151 -12.19 2.07 -11.84
N GLN A 152 -13.10 2.94 -11.40
CA GLN A 152 -14.54 2.89 -11.69
C GLN A 152 -14.82 2.90 -13.20
N CYS A 153 -14.29 3.88 -13.93
CA CYS A 153 -14.49 4.01 -15.37
C CYS A 153 -13.89 2.84 -16.18
N THR A 154 -12.78 2.26 -15.72
CA THR A 154 -12.16 1.11 -16.39
C THR A 154 -12.82 -0.23 -16.03
N GLY A 155 -13.73 -0.23 -15.06
CA GLY A 155 -14.35 -1.44 -14.55
C GLY A 155 -13.39 -2.35 -13.79
N ALA A 156 -12.27 -1.80 -13.28
CA ALA A 156 -11.26 -2.54 -12.56
C ALA A 156 -11.80 -3.08 -11.23
N ARG A 157 -11.47 -4.33 -10.88
CA ARG A 157 -11.96 -5.03 -9.69
C ARG A 157 -10.81 -5.73 -8.99
N ASP A 158 -10.94 -5.88 -7.68
CA ASP A 158 -10.02 -6.59 -6.80
C ASP A 158 -8.57 -6.16 -7.00
N VAL A 159 -8.36 -4.84 -6.95
CA VAL A 159 -7.09 -4.22 -7.30
C VAL A 159 -6.83 -2.96 -6.48
N VAL A 160 -5.56 -2.76 -6.13
CA VAL A 160 -5.01 -1.51 -5.64
C VAL A 160 -4.04 -0.95 -6.69
N VAL A 161 -4.07 0.37 -6.87
CA VAL A 161 -3.07 1.12 -7.62
C VAL A 161 -2.44 2.17 -6.73
N VAL A 162 -1.11 2.24 -6.75
CA VAL A 162 -0.32 3.29 -6.09
C VAL A 162 0.49 4.00 -7.15
N VAL A 163 0.49 5.33 -7.15
CA VAL A 163 1.31 6.15 -8.03
C VAL A 163 2.26 6.99 -7.19
N SER A 164 3.53 6.61 -7.22
CA SER A 164 4.61 7.36 -6.61
C SER A 164 5.00 8.55 -7.48
N ARG A 165 5.04 9.74 -6.89
CA ARG A 165 5.51 10.97 -7.52
C ARG A 165 6.72 11.51 -6.76
N TRP A 166 7.81 11.78 -7.47
CA TRP A 166 8.94 12.54 -6.97
C TRP A 166 8.87 13.96 -7.54
N TYR A 167 8.75 14.97 -6.66
CA TYR A 167 8.63 16.37 -7.08
C TYR A 167 9.99 16.93 -7.53
N GLY A 168 10.02 17.47 -8.75
CA GLY A 168 11.24 18.02 -9.35
C GLY A 168 11.46 19.52 -9.15
N GLY A 169 10.76 20.16 -8.21
CA GLY A 169 10.88 21.60 -7.96
C GLY A 169 10.11 22.50 -8.94
N VAL A 170 9.35 21.95 -9.90
CA VAL A 170 8.54 22.72 -10.86
C VAL A 170 7.06 22.38 -10.72
N LYS A 171 6.21 23.37 -10.45
CA LYS A 171 4.76 23.19 -10.37
C LYS A 171 4.20 22.82 -11.74
N LEU A 172 3.66 21.61 -11.85
CA LEU A 172 2.99 21.12 -13.06
C LEU A 172 1.54 21.59 -13.19
N GLY A 173 0.95 22.17 -12.14
CA GLY A 173 -0.46 22.54 -12.14
C GLY A 173 -1.36 21.33 -12.43
N PRO A 174 -2.46 21.50 -13.17
CA PRO A 174 -3.38 20.41 -13.48
C PRO A 174 -2.79 19.26 -14.31
N ASP A 175 -1.70 19.46 -15.04
CA ASP A 175 -1.14 18.45 -15.95
C ASP A 175 -0.62 17.21 -15.21
N ARG A 176 -0.19 17.36 -13.95
CA ARG A 176 0.21 16.20 -13.13
C ARG A 176 -0.89 15.17 -12.98
N PHE A 177 -2.16 15.59 -12.89
CA PHE A 177 -3.28 14.66 -12.75
C PHE A 177 -3.49 13.83 -14.02
N LYS A 178 -3.24 14.43 -15.20
CA LYS A 178 -3.29 13.70 -16.47
C LYS A 178 -2.20 12.63 -16.51
N ILE A 179 -1.00 12.97 -16.04
CA ILE A 179 0.14 12.05 -16.00
C ILE A 179 -0.13 10.92 -15.01
N ILE A 180 -0.55 11.22 -13.77
CA ILE A 180 -0.90 10.25 -12.72
C ILE A 180 -1.93 9.24 -13.26
N ASN A 181 -3.04 9.72 -13.81
CA ASN A 181 -4.06 8.84 -14.39
C ASN A 181 -3.54 8.04 -15.59
N ASN A 182 -2.68 8.63 -16.43
CA ASN A 182 -2.15 7.94 -17.60
C ASN A 182 -1.20 6.80 -17.22
N VAL A 183 -0.24 7.03 -16.31
CA VAL A 183 0.69 5.97 -15.87
C VAL A 183 -0.06 4.83 -15.18
N ALA A 184 -1.05 5.15 -14.34
CA ALA A 184 -1.91 4.16 -13.71
C ALA A 184 -2.70 3.35 -14.76
N ARG A 185 -3.37 4.03 -15.71
CA ARG A 185 -4.18 3.38 -16.74
C ARG A 185 -3.36 2.46 -17.63
N VAL A 186 -2.17 2.88 -18.06
CA VAL A 186 -1.28 2.07 -18.90
C VAL A 186 -0.91 0.77 -18.19
N LEU A 187 -0.59 0.85 -16.90
CA LEU A 187 -0.22 -0.33 -16.12
C LEU A 187 -1.44 -1.23 -15.84
N LEU A 188 -2.59 -0.65 -15.50
CA LEU A 188 -3.83 -1.39 -15.31
C LEU A 188 -4.24 -2.16 -16.59
N ASP A 189 -4.10 -1.55 -17.77
CA ASP A 189 -4.39 -2.20 -19.05
C ASP A 189 -3.41 -3.34 -19.32
N LYS A 190 -2.11 -3.13 -19.04
CA LYS A 190 -1.07 -4.16 -19.15
C LYS A 190 -1.35 -5.35 -18.22
N CYS A 191 -1.87 -5.10 -17.02
CA CYS A 191 -2.23 -6.14 -16.05
C CYS A 191 -3.63 -6.74 -16.27
N GLY A 192 -4.39 -6.29 -17.28
CA GLY A 192 -5.70 -6.85 -17.63
C GLY A 192 -6.89 -6.34 -16.80
N TYR A 193 -6.72 -5.25 -16.04
CA TYR A 193 -7.79 -4.67 -15.21
C TYR A 193 -8.69 -3.68 -15.97
N VAL A 194 -8.40 -3.38 -17.24
CA VAL A 194 -9.20 -2.46 -18.07
C VAL A 194 -10.15 -3.24 -18.97
N ASN A 195 -11.46 -3.07 -18.75
CA ASN A 195 -12.46 -3.69 -19.59
C ASN A 195 -12.50 -3.01 -20.99
N LYS A 196 -12.15 -3.77 -22.03
CA LYS A 196 -12.07 -3.27 -23.42
C LYS A 196 -13.46 -3.01 -24.04
N SER A 197 -14.53 -3.58 -23.49
CA SER A 197 -15.90 -3.41 -24.00
C SER A 197 -16.46 -2.00 -23.86
N ALA A 198 -15.87 -1.14 -23.02
CA ALA A 198 -16.30 0.25 -22.85
C ALA A 198 -15.78 1.22 -23.93
N LYS A 199 -14.89 0.77 -24.85
CA LYS A 199 -14.28 1.65 -25.87
C LYS A 199 -15.11 1.85 -27.14
N GLU A 200 -16.15 1.05 -27.39
CA GLU A 200 -16.89 1.09 -28.66
C GLU A 200 -18.11 2.04 -28.68
N SER A 201 -18.58 2.53 -27.53
CA SER A 201 -19.84 3.30 -27.46
C SER A 201 -19.72 4.82 -27.61
N HIS A 202 -18.52 5.40 -27.73
CA HIS A 202 -18.33 6.86 -27.75
C HIS A 202 -17.51 7.46 -28.91
N SER A 203 -17.29 6.74 -30.02
CA SER A 203 -16.71 7.30 -31.25
C SER A 203 -17.72 7.49 -32.40
N GLY A 204 -19.01 7.67 -32.08
CA GLY A 204 -20.10 7.90 -33.04
C GLY A 204 -20.57 9.36 -33.11
N GLY A 205 -19.66 10.31 -33.36
CA GLY A 205 -19.97 11.73 -33.50
C GLY A 205 -19.55 12.30 -34.86
N SER A 206 -19.98 11.66 -35.96
CA SER A 206 -19.74 12.17 -37.32
C SER A 206 -20.75 13.26 -37.68
N LYS A 207 -20.24 14.49 -37.83
CA LYS A 207 -20.51 15.44 -38.93
C LYS A 207 -21.92 15.38 -39.57
N GLY A 208 -22.78 16.32 -39.19
CA GLY A 208 -24.03 16.65 -39.90
C GLY A 208 -24.14 18.15 -40.20
N LYS A 209 -23.95 18.53 -41.46
CA LYS A 209 -24.09 19.88 -42.03
C LYS A 209 -25.55 20.15 -42.39
N ARG A 210 -26.02 21.40 -42.22
CA ARG A 210 -26.98 22.21 -43.05
C ARG A 210 -27.75 23.20 -42.14
N LYS A 211 -28.07 24.43 -42.54
CA LYS A 211 -28.36 24.97 -43.87
C LYS A 211 -27.95 26.44 -43.93
#